data_AF-A0A699R999-F1
#
_entry.id   AF-A0A699R999-F1
#
_cell.length_a   1.000
_cell.length_b   1.000
_cell.length_c   1.000
_cell.angle_alpha   90.00
_cell.angle_beta   90.00
_cell.angle_gamma   90.00
#
_symmetry.space_group_name_H-M   'P 1'
#
loop_
_entity.id
_entity.type
_entity.pdbx_description
1 polymer ?
#
loop_
_entity_poly.entity_id
_entity_poly.type
_entity_poly.pdbx_seq_one_letter_code
_entity_poly.pdbx_strand_id
1 'polypeptide(L)' 'MDEAHKTMYSVHLGADKMYYDLRDMYWLPGMKKEIAIYVSKCLTCAKVKAEHQRPLGFLQQPKIPE' A
#
# COMPACT_ATOMS: atom_id res chain seq x y z
N MET A 1 -0.99 -23.22 2.60
CA MET A 1 -0.59 -21.81 2.78
C MET A 1 -1.75 -20.83 2.51
N ASP A 2 -2.98 -21.30 2.28
CA ASP A 2 -4.16 -20.44 2.14
C ASP A 2 -4.77 -19.98 3.49
N GLU A 3 -4.41 -20.60 4.60
CA GLU A 3 -5.12 -20.41 5.88
C GLU A 3 -4.77 -19.12 6.63
N ALA A 4 -3.69 -18.41 6.26
CA ALA A 4 -3.36 -17.11 6.82
C ALA A 4 -4.10 -15.94 6.12
N HIS A 5 -4.76 -16.20 4.99
CA HIS A 5 -5.27 -15.17 4.07
C HIS A 5 -6.61 -14.54 4.46
N LYS A 6 -7.16 -14.89 5.63
CA LYS A 6 -8.44 -14.35 6.12
C LYS A 6 -8.35 -13.68 7.49
N THR A 7 -7.15 -13.27 7.89
CA THR A 7 -6.97 -12.51 9.14
C THR A 7 -7.12 -11.01 8.88
N MET A 8 -7.70 -10.28 9.84
CA MET A 8 -7.98 -8.84 9.85
C MET A 8 -6.82 -7.94 9.36
N TYR A 9 -5.61 -8.48 9.33
CA TYR A 9 -4.40 -7.79 8.90
C TYR A 9 -4.36 -7.47 7.39
N SER A 10 -5.10 -8.21 6.55
CA SER A 10 -5.04 -8.04 5.08
C SER A 10 -5.97 -6.96 4.52
N VAL A 11 -6.96 -6.50 5.28
CA VAL A 11 -8.05 -5.66 4.72
C VAL A 11 -7.80 -4.16 4.90
N HIS A 12 -6.99 -3.75 5.89
CA HIS A 12 -6.86 -2.32 6.21
C HIS A 12 -5.46 -1.80 6.56
N LEU A 13 -4.51 -2.65 6.87
CA LEU A 13 -3.19 -2.20 7.30
C LEU A 13 -2.35 -2.01 6.04
N GLY A 14 -1.99 -0.76 5.72
CA GLY A 14 -1.14 -0.47 4.57
C GLY A 14 0.17 -1.27 4.58
N ALA A 15 0.86 -1.31 3.43
CA ALA A 15 2.08 -2.09 3.24
C ALA A 15 3.14 -1.88 4.35
N ASP A 16 3.24 -0.66 4.89
CA ASP A 16 4.20 -0.34 5.95
C ASP A 16 3.86 -1.04 7.27
N LYS A 17 2.59 -1.08 7.67
CA LYS A 17 2.19 -1.76 8.90
C LYS A 17 2.36 -3.27 8.77
N MET A 18 2.02 -3.84 7.61
CA MET A 18 2.32 -5.24 7.32
C MET A 18 3.82 -5.54 7.41
N TYR A 19 4.68 -4.62 6.94
CA TYR A 19 6.13 -4.77 7.06
C TYR A 19 6.59 -4.75 8.50
N TYR A 20 6.12 -3.82 9.33
CA TYR A 20 6.50 -3.79 10.74
C TYR A 20 6.00 -5.01 11.51
N ASP A 21 4.72 -5.38 11.35
CA ASP A 21 4.12 -6.55 12.00
C ASP A 21 4.87 -7.84 11.64
N LEU A 22 5.27 -8.00 10.37
CA LEU A 22 6.01 -9.19 9.92
C LEU A 22 7.49 -9.14 10.29
N ARG A 23 8.14 -7.97 10.24
CA ARG A 23 9.56 -7.81 10.62
C ARG A 23 9.79 -8.18 12.08
N ASP A 24 8.84 -7.86 12.95
CA ASP A 24 8.94 -8.15 14.38
C ASP A 24 8.84 -9.66 14.66
N MET A 25 8.27 -10.45 13.73
CA MET A 25 8.21 -11.92 13.82
C MET A 25 9.26 -12.64 12.95
N TYR A 26 9.72 -12.03 11.86
CA TYR A 26 10.61 -12.65 10.88
C TYR A 26 11.63 -11.63 10.35
N TRP A 27 12.92 -11.96 10.43
CA TRP A 27 14.01 -11.15 9.87
C TRP A 27 14.49 -11.74 8.53
N LEU A 28 13.67 -11.60 7.48
CA LEU A 28 13.99 -12.14 6.15
C LEU A 28 14.42 -11.03 5.17
N PRO A 29 15.51 -11.21 4.40
CA PRO A 29 15.87 -10.29 3.34
C PRO A 29 14.81 -10.31 2.23
N GLY A 30 14.33 -9.14 1.81
CA GLY A 30 13.37 -9.02 0.70
C GLY A 30 11.89 -8.90 1.10
N MET A 31 11.57 -8.92 2.40
CA MET A 31 10.17 -8.85 2.88
C MET A 31 9.40 -7.63 2.35
N LYS A 32 10.03 -6.45 2.28
CA LYS A 32 9.39 -5.26 1.72
C LYS A 32 8.89 -5.49 0.29
N LYS A 33 9.66 -6.22 -0.53
CA LYS A 33 9.33 -6.52 -1.91
C LYS A 33 8.17 -7.50 -1.99
N GLU A 34 8.17 -8.54 -1.17
CA GLU A 34 7.09 -9.52 -1.11
C GLU A 34 5.77 -8.89 -0.64
N ILE A 35 5.83 -8.04 0.38
CA ILE A 35 4.68 -7.30 0.89
C ILE A 35 4.14 -6.34 -0.18
N ALA A 36 5.02 -5.63 -0.89
CA ALA A 36 4.60 -4.77 -2.01
C ALA A 36 3.91 -5.57 -3.14
N ILE A 37 4.41 -6.77 -3.46
CA ILE A 37 3.79 -7.68 -4.44
C ILE A 37 2.45 -8.21 -3.93
N TYR A 38 2.34 -8.51 -2.64
CA TYR A 38 1.09 -8.96 -2.03
C TYR A 38 0.01 -7.86 -2.06
N VAL A 39 0.35 -6.66 -1.58
CA VAL A 39 -0.57 -5.52 -1.53
C VAL A 39 -0.98 -5.08 -2.94
N SER A 40 -0.11 -5.21 -3.94
CA SER A 40 -0.46 -4.87 -5.34
C SER A 40 -1.47 -5.85 -5.95
N LYS A 41 -1.52 -7.10 -5.49
CA LYS A 41 -2.51 -8.11 -5.92
C LYS A 41 -3.84 -8.00 -5.16
N CYS A 42 -3.90 -7.25 -4.06
CA CYS A 42 -5.13 -7.11 -3.28
C CYS A 42 -6.09 -6.10 -3.92
N LEU A 43 -7.22 -6.59 -4.45
CA LEU A 43 -8.27 -5.75 -5.07
C LEU A 43 -8.84 -4.70 -4.11
N THR A 44 -8.99 -5.04 -2.83
CA THR A 44 -9.48 -4.08 -1.81
C THR A 44 -8.47 -2.97 -1.56
N CYS A 45 -7.18 -3.31 -1.42
CA CYS A 45 -6.12 -2.32 -1.30
C CYS A 45 -6.02 -1.41 -2.52
N ALA A 46 -6.20 -1.96 -3.73
CA ALA A 46 -6.20 -1.19 -4.97
C ALA A 46 -7.35 -0.18 -5.04
N LYS A 47 -8.57 -0.58 -4.64
CA LYS A 47 -9.74 0.31 -4.58
C LYS A 47 -9.55 1.44 -3.58
N VAL A 48 -9.18 1.10 -2.34
CA VAL A 48 -8.93 2.09 -1.28
C VAL A 48 -7.81 3.05 -1.70
N LYS A 49 -6.74 2.55 -2.33
CA LYS A 49 -5.67 3.41 -2.85
C LYS A 49 -6.22 4.39 -3.89
N ALA A 50 -7.03 3.94 -4.84
CA ALA A 50 -7.63 4.79 -5.87
C ALA A 50 -8.57 5.86 -5.27
N GLU A 51 -9.39 5.52 -4.28
CA GLU A 51 -10.28 6.45 -3.58
C GLU A 51 -9.51 7.54 -2.82
N HIS A 52 -8.40 7.16 -2.18
CA HIS A 52 -7.58 8.07 -1.38
C HIS A 52 -6.42 8.70 -2.15
N GLN A 53 -6.23 8.37 -3.44
CA GLN A 53 -5.28 9.10 -4.26
C GLN A 53 -5.79 10.53 -4.36
N ARG A 54 -5.03 11.45 -3.77
CA ARG A 54 -5.28 12.87 -3.94
C ARG A 54 -5.25 13.12 -5.45
N PRO A 55 -6.36 13.58 -6.06
CA PRO A 55 -6.31 13.94 -7.47
C PRO A 55 -5.18 14.95 -7.60
N LEU A 56 -4.30 14.76 -8.61
CA LEU A 56 -3.41 15.84 -9.01
C LEU A 56 -4.34 17.00 -9.34
N GLY A 57 -4.44 17.96 -8.42
CA GLY A 57 -5.18 19.18 -8.67
C GLY A 57 -4.67 19.77 -9.98
N PHE A 58 -5.55 20.44 -10.72
CA PHE A 58 -5.12 21.22 -11.88
C PHE A 58 -3.89 22.03 -11.46
N LEU A 59 -2.74 21.75 -12.09
CA LEU A 59 -1.55 22.57 -11.92
C LEU A 59 -1.96 23.97 -12.39
N GLN A 60 -2.23 24.88 -11.45
CA GLN A 60 -2.43 26.27 -11.80
C GLN A 60 -1.11 26.76 -12.38
N GLN A 61 -1.10 26.99 -13.69
CA GLN A 61 0.03 27.64 -14.34
C GLN A 61 0.17 29.03 -13.71
N PRO A 62 1.36 29.39 -13.18
CA PRO A 62 1.61 30.75 -12.76
C PRO A 62 1.44 31.67 -13.96
N LYS A 63 0.76 32.82 -13.77
CA LYS A 63 0.65 33.84 -14.83
C LYS A 63 2.07 34.26 -15.23
N ILE A 64 2.38 34.09 -16.51
CA ILE A 64 3.63 34.56 -17.11
C ILE A 64 3.61 36.10 -17.02
N PRO A 65 4.62 36.74 -16.39
CA PRO A 65 4.71 38.20 -16.38
C PRO A 65 5.02 38.74 -17.79
N GLU A 66 4.44 39.90 -18.13
CA GLU A 66 4.84 40.69 -19.31
C GLU A 66 6.27 41.23 -19.19
#